data_AF-A0A2W0BI45-F1
#
_entry.id   AF-A0A2W0BI45-F1
#
_cell.length_a   1.000
_cell.length_b   1.000
_cell.length_c   1.000
_cell.angle_alpha   90.00
_cell.angle_beta   90.00
_cell.angle_gamma   90.00
#
_symmetry.space_group_name_H-M   'P 1'
#
loop_
_entity.id
_entity.type
_entity.pdbx_description
1 polymer ?
#
loop_
_entity_poly.entity_id
_entity_poly.type
_entity_poly.pdbx_seq_one_letter_code
_entity_poly.pdbx_strand_id
1 'polypeptide(L)'
;MTLFEAKEYDPSVEKRRRMYAIAGLVLAAFFAFLVAIEHKDYERAYTIWNADPNWKQHPQKYAGYNFGTFELDWGPTGEYGEIRSHTIRTALTPKNSSGVVVISMINDRKVPLALWVEKKDRSITFLPPTLNIRIEP
;
A
#
# COMPACT_ATOMS: atom_id res chain seq x y z
N MET A 1 -10.11 -3.66 -48.45
CA MET A 1 -9.55 -3.14 -47.19
C MET A 1 -10.53 -2.09 -46.67
N THR A 2 -11.36 -2.46 -45.70
CA THR A 2 -12.44 -1.62 -45.15
C THR A 2 -11.90 -0.76 -44.01
N LEU A 3 -11.97 0.56 -44.18
CA LEU A 3 -11.33 1.57 -43.34
C LEU A 3 -12.19 1.97 -42.10
N PHE A 4 -13.37 1.38 -41.88
CA PHE A 4 -14.32 1.88 -40.87
C PHE A 4 -15.12 0.78 -40.16
N GLU A 5 -14.44 -0.15 -39.49
CA GLU A 5 -15.06 -0.96 -38.43
C GLU A 5 -14.31 -0.70 -37.11
N ALA A 6 -14.15 0.59 -36.78
CA ALA A 6 -13.62 0.99 -35.50
C ALA A 6 -14.62 0.55 -34.43
N LYS A 7 -14.19 -0.40 -33.60
CA LYS A 7 -14.95 -0.89 -32.44
C LYS A 7 -15.49 0.32 -31.68
N GLU A 8 -16.81 0.38 -31.49
CA GLU A 8 -17.47 1.51 -30.83
C GLU A 8 -16.80 1.79 -29.48
N TYR A 9 -16.34 3.03 -29.28
CA TYR A 9 -15.58 3.42 -28.10
C TYR A 9 -16.53 3.47 -26.89
N ASP A 10 -16.41 2.49 -25.98
CA ASP A 10 -17.11 2.50 -24.70
C ASP A 10 -16.20 3.07 -23.59
N PRO A 11 -16.40 4.33 -23.16
CA PRO A 11 -15.59 4.94 -22.11
C PRO A 11 -15.73 4.23 -20.76
N SER A 12 -16.79 3.43 -20.55
CA SER A 12 -16.98 2.65 -19.32
C SER A 12 -15.99 1.49 -19.21
N VAL A 13 -15.61 0.87 -20.33
CA VAL A 13 -14.62 -0.23 -20.37
C VAL A 13 -13.24 0.29 -20.02
N GLU A 14 -12.84 1.43 -20.59
CA GLU A 14 -11.55 2.05 -20.30
C GLU A 14 -11.45 2.48 -18.83
N LYS A 15 -12.50 3.11 -18.30
CA LYS A 15 -12.59 3.47 -16.89
C LYS A 15 -12.45 2.25 -15.97
N ARG A 16 -13.16 1.14 -16.27
CA ARG A 16 -13.03 -0.11 -15.50
C ARG A 16 -11.62 -0.69 -15.58
N ARG A 17 -11.01 -0.75 -16.77
CA ARG A 17 -9.63 -1.22 -16.95
C ARG A 17 -8.64 -0.40 -16.13
N ARG A 18 -8.74 0.93 -16.20
CA ARG A 18 -7.88 1.84 -15.42
C ARG A 18 -8.07 1.63 -13.91
N MET A 19 -9.32 1.48 -13.47
CA MET A 19 -9.64 1.20 -12.07
C MET A 19 -9.00 -0.10 -11.59
N TYR A 20 -9.12 -1.20 -12.35
CA TYR A 20 -8.50 -2.47 -12.00
C TYR A 20 -6.97 -2.42 -12.05
N ALA A 21 -6.39 -1.71 -13.02
CA ALA A 21 -4.94 -1.51 -13.08
C ALA A 21 -4.42 -0.77 -11.84
N ILE A 22 -5.10 0.30 -11.40
CA ILE A 22 -4.74 1.02 -10.18
C ILE A 22 -4.88 0.12 -8.95
N ALA A 23 -5.98 -0.62 -8.84
CA ALA A 23 -6.20 -1.56 -7.73
C ALA A 23 -5.10 -2.63 -7.68
N GLY A 24 -4.72 -3.19 -8.83
CA GLY A 24 -3.62 -4.15 -8.94
C GLY A 24 -2.28 -3.57 -8.51
N LEU A 25 -1.95 -2.34 -8.92
CA LEU A 25 -0.72 -1.65 -8.51
C LEU A 25 -0.69 -1.35 -7.00
N VAL A 26 -1.82 -0.94 -6.43
CA VAL A 26 -1.96 -0.70 -4.98
C VAL A 26 -1.70 -1.98 -4.19
N LEU A 27 -2.35 -3.09 -4.59
CA LEU A 27 -2.16 -4.38 -3.92
C LEU A 27 -0.72 -4.89 -4.10
N ALA A 28 -0.14 -4.72 -5.29
CA ALA A 28 1.24 -5.11 -5.55
C ALA A 28 2.25 -4.32 -4.71
N ALA A 29 2.06 -3.01 -4.53
CA ALA A 29 2.92 -2.19 -3.68
C ALA A 29 2.84 -2.63 -2.20
N PHE A 30 1.63 -2.81 -1.68
CA PHE A 30 1.43 -3.27 -0.30
C PHE A 30 2.00 -4.69 -0.08
N PHE A 31 1.77 -5.61 -1.01
CA PHE A 31 2.33 -6.96 -0.97
C PHE A 31 3.86 -6.92 -0.98
N ALA A 32 4.46 -6.16 -1.90
CA ALA A 32 5.91 -6.03 -1.99
C ALA A 32 6.52 -5.40 -0.73
N PHE A 33 5.83 -4.47 -0.08
CA PHE A 33 6.22 -3.91 1.21
C PHE A 33 6.30 -4.99 2.29
N LEU A 34 5.24 -5.79 2.48
CA LEU A 34 5.24 -6.84 3.50
C LEU A 34 6.26 -7.93 3.21
N VAL A 35 6.43 -8.33 1.95
CA VAL A 35 7.50 -9.27 1.55
C VAL A 35 8.89 -8.73 1.89
N ALA A 36 9.14 -7.44 1.66
CA ALA A 36 10.43 -6.83 2.01
C ALA A 36 10.67 -6.87 3.54
N ILE A 37 9.65 -6.59 4.34
CA ILE A 37 9.73 -6.69 5.80
C ILE A 37 10.00 -8.14 6.25
N GLU A 38 9.31 -9.13 5.69
CA GLU A 38 9.52 -10.56 6.00
C GLU A 38 10.95 -11.02 5.69
N HIS A 39 11.54 -10.47 4.63
CA HIS A 39 12.91 -10.73 4.23
C HIS A 39 13.94 -9.88 5.01
N LYS A 40 13.50 -9.08 5.98
CA LYS A 40 14.32 -8.15 6.77
C LYS A 40 15.03 -7.09 5.93
N ASP A 41 14.52 -6.82 4.73
CA ASP A 41 15.01 -5.79 3.83
C ASP A 41 14.28 -4.46 4.15
N TYR A 42 14.57 -3.90 5.32
CA TYR A 42 13.90 -2.71 5.83
C TYR A 42 14.15 -1.48 4.96
N GLU A 43 15.34 -1.35 4.36
CA GLU A 43 15.63 -0.25 3.44
C GLU A 43 14.72 -0.32 2.21
N ARG A 44 14.54 -1.49 1.61
CA ARG A 44 13.62 -1.68 0.49
C ARG A 44 12.17 -1.45 0.91
N ALA A 45 11.79 -1.95 2.07
CA ALA A 45 10.45 -1.71 2.60
C ALA A 45 10.19 -0.21 2.77
N TYR A 46 11.16 0.55 3.28
CA TYR A 46 11.06 1.99 3.46
C TYR A 46 11.06 2.77 2.12
N THR A 47 11.79 2.27 1.12
CA THR A 47 11.68 2.77 -0.27
C THR A 47 10.26 2.60 -0.81
N ILE A 48 9.64 1.44 -0.59
CA ILE A 48 8.26 1.16 -1.04
C ILE A 48 7.26 2.00 -0.24
N TRP A 49 7.43 2.08 1.08
CA TRP A 49 6.61 2.89 1.98
C TRP A 49 6.51 4.34 1.50
N ASN A 50 7.65 4.95 1.15
CA ASN A 50 7.68 6.34 0.69
C ASN A 50 7.42 6.50 -0.82
N ALA A 51 7.28 5.39 -1.56
CA ALA A 51 7.31 5.37 -3.03
C ALA A 51 8.48 6.18 -3.62
N ASP A 52 9.66 6.09 -2.98
CA ASP A 52 10.83 6.90 -3.32
C ASP A 52 12.12 6.06 -3.28
N PRO A 53 12.67 5.66 -4.45
CA PRO A 53 13.91 4.91 -4.51
C PRO A 53 15.14 5.71 -4.09
N ASN A 54 15.06 7.04 -4.07
CA ASN A 54 16.16 7.94 -3.76
C ASN A 54 15.98 8.63 -2.39
N TRP A 55 15.18 8.06 -1.48
CA TRP A 55 14.86 8.68 -0.19
C TRP A 55 16.10 9.10 0.63
N LYS A 56 17.22 8.39 0.48
CA LYS A 56 18.51 8.69 1.11
C LYS A 56 19.07 10.06 0.70
N GLN A 57 18.70 10.57 -0.48
CA GLN A 57 19.10 11.89 -0.98
C GLN A 57 18.21 13.02 -0.42
N HIS A 58 17.08 12.68 0.21
CA HIS A 58 16.09 13.64 0.69
C HIS A 58 15.71 13.39 2.16
N PRO A 59 16.67 13.27 3.09
CA PRO A 59 16.37 12.91 4.48
C PRO A 59 15.47 13.94 5.18
N GLN A 60 15.54 15.22 4.78
CA GLN A 60 14.70 16.27 5.36
C GLN A 60 13.21 16.08 5.02
N LYS A 61 12.88 15.46 3.88
CA LYS A 61 11.50 15.17 3.46
C LYS A 61 10.82 14.21 4.44
N TYR A 62 11.58 13.33 5.08
CA TYR A 62 11.08 12.28 5.96
C TYR A 62 11.43 12.50 7.43
N ALA A 63 11.76 13.74 7.82
CA ALA A 63 12.16 14.04 9.20
C ALA A 63 11.10 13.64 10.24
N GLY A 64 9.81 13.76 9.91
CA GLY A 64 8.71 13.41 10.81
C GLY A 64 8.46 11.91 10.98
N TYR A 65 8.96 11.08 10.07
CA TYR A 65 8.89 9.63 10.16
C TYR A 65 10.08 9.05 9.38
N ASN A 66 11.26 9.10 10.00
CA ASN A 66 12.51 8.75 9.34
C ASN A 66 12.73 7.22 9.34
N PHE A 67 13.79 6.76 8.68
CA PHE A 67 14.10 5.34 8.58
C PHE A 67 14.30 4.66 9.95
N GLY A 68 14.92 5.34 10.92
CA GLY A 68 15.10 4.77 12.27
C GLY A 68 13.76 4.61 13.00
N THR A 69 12.85 5.58 12.89
CA THR A 69 11.48 5.44 13.45
C THR A 69 10.73 4.31 12.76
N PHE A 70 10.86 4.21 11.43
CA PHE A 70 10.27 3.12 10.67
C PHE A 70 10.80 1.74 11.13
N GLU A 71 12.10 1.58 11.34
CA GLU A 71 12.67 0.33 11.85
C GLU A 71 12.20 0.00 13.27
N LEU A 72 11.92 1.00 14.11
CA LEU A 72 11.35 0.76 15.43
C LEU A 72 9.93 0.18 15.36
N ASP A 73 9.12 0.61 14.39
CA ASP A 73 7.74 0.13 14.24
C ASP A 73 7.65 -1.22 13.52
N TRP A 74 8.49 -1.41 12.50
CA TRP A 74 8.42 -2.54 11.57
C TRP A 74 9.51 -3.59 11.74
N GLY A 75 10.54 -3.29 12.53
CA GLY A 75 11.60 -4.22 12.89
C GLY A 75 11.18 -5.29 13.89
N PRO A 76 12.10 -6.20 14.27
CA PRO A 76 11.77 -7.36 15.11
C PRO A 76 11.28 -6.99 16.52
N THR A 77 11.60 -5.79 16.98
CA THR A 77 11.20 -5.25 18.29
C THR A 77 9.95 -4.36 18.21
N GLY A 78 9.38 -4.17 17.02
CA GLY A 78 8.19 -3.35 16.82
C GLY A 78 6.91 -4.00 17.31
N GLU A 79 5.79 -3.30 17.14
CA GLU A 79 4.47 -3.72 17.63
C GLU A 79 4.06 -5.13 17.13
N TYR A 80 4.49 -5.46 15.92
CA TYR A 80 4.18 -6.72 15.25
C TYR A 80 5.16 -7.84 15.58
N GLY A 81 6.26 -7.53 16.28
CA GLY A 81 7.43 -8.39 16.39
C GLY A 81 8.05 -8.65 15.02
N GLU A 82 8.84 -9.73 14.91
CA GLU A 82 9.32 -10.21 13.62
C GLU A 82 8.14 -10.69 12.76
N ILE A 83 7.85 -9.96 11.69
CA ILE A 83 6.85 -10.33 10.69
C ILE A 83 7.45 -11.44 9.81
N ARG A 84 6.81 -12.61 9.81
CA ARG A 84 7.27 -13.82 9.10
C ARG A 84 6.27 -14.28 8.04
N SER A 85 5.03 -13.87 8.17
CA SER A 85 3.99 -14.14 7.19
C SER A 85 2.94 -13.03 7.19
N HIS A 86 2.30 -12.85 6.04
CA HIS A 86 1.14 -12.01 5.88
C HIS A 86 0.08 -12.66 4.99
N THR A 87 -1.16 -12.21 5.14
CA THR A 87 -2.25 -12.55 4.22
C THR A 87 -3.13 -11.34 4.01
N ILE A 88 -3.27 -10.88 2.77
CA ILE A 88 -4.18 -9.78 2.43
C ILE A 88 -5.62 -10.32 2.50
N ARG A 89 -6.42 -9.77 3.41
CA ARG A 89 -7.83 -10.16 3.58
C ARG A 89 -8.74 -9.41 2.64
N THR A 90 -8.58 -8.09 2.58
CA THR A 90 -9.44 -7.23 1.78
C THR A 90 -8.78 -5.88 1.51
N ALA A 91 -9.33 -5.17 0.54
CA ALA A 91 -9.00 -3.77 0.28
C ALA A 91 -10.29 -2.97 0.10
N LEU A 92 -10.35 -1.82 0.75
CA LEU A 92 -11.52 -0.95 0.79
C LEU A 92 -11.12 0.41 0.20
N THR A 93 -11.94 0.93 -0.72
CA THR A 93 -11.78 2.31 -1.19
C THR A 93 -12.85 3.17 -0.53
N PRO A 94 -12.49 4.03 0.45
CA PRO A 94 -13.45 4.94 1.05
C PRO A 94 -14.09 5.88 0.02
N LYS A 95 -15.32 6.32 0.28
CA LYS A 95 -16.00 7.24 -0.64
C LYS A 95 -15.22 8.53 -0.76
N ASN A 96 -15.04 9.02 -1.99
CA ASN A 96 -14.31 10.25 -2.32
C ASN A 96 -12.87 10.27 -1.79
N SER A 97 -12.22 9.12 -1.65
CA SER A 97 -10.82 9.04 -1.22
C SER A 97 -9.80 9.05 -2.36
N SER A 98 -8.63 9.60 -2.06
CA SER A 98 -7.44 9.48 -2.90
C SER A 98 -6.83 8.08 -2.84
N GLY A 99 -6.87 7.41 -1.69
CA GLY A 99 -6.24 6.10 -1.46
C GLY A 99 -7.20 4.94 -1.19
N VAL A 100 -6.60 3.81 -0.85
CA VAL A 100 -7.22 2.53 -0.54
C VAL A 100 -6.71 2.06 0.81
N VAL A 101 -7.59 1.51 1.64
CA VAL A 101 -7.18 0.81 2.85
C VAL A 101 -6.98 -0.65 2.51
N VAL A 102 -5.78 -1.17 2.74
CA VAL A 102 -5.47 -2.59 2.58
C VAL A 102 -5.37 -3.21 3.97
N ILE A 103 -6.12 -4.30 4.18
CA ILE A 103 -6.23 -5.00 5.44
C ILE A 103 -5.58 -6.38 5.29
N SER A 104 -4.65 -6.69 6.19
CA SER A 104 -3.90 -7.94 6.20
C SER A 104 -3.81 -8.56 7.59
N MET A 105 -3.75 -9.88 7.65
CA MET A 105 -3.32 -10.60 8.85
C MET A 105 -1.80 -10.70 8.84
N ILE A 106 -1.19 -10.49 10.00
CA ILE A 106 0.26 -10.55 10.19
C ILE A 106 0.56 -11.68 11.17
N ASN A 107 1.40 -12.63 10.78
CA ASN A 107 1.64 -13.85 11.54
C ASN A 107 0.29 -14.50 11.96
N ASP A 108 0.22 -15.00 13.19
CA ASP A 108 -1.01 -15.54 13.79
C ASP A 108 -1.74 -14.52 14.68
N ARG A 109 -1.54 -13.22 14.44
CA ARG A 109 -2.16 -12.16 15.26
C ARG A 109 -3.68 -12.12 15.05
N LYS A 110 -4.42 -11.85 16.13
CA LYS A 110 -5.88 -11.69 16.09
C LYS A 110 -6.34 -10.34 15.56
N VAL A 111 -5.48 -9.32 15.66
CA VAL A 111 -5.79 -7.96 15.22
C VAL A 111 -5.17 -7.76 13.83
N PRO A 112 -5.97 -7.43 12.80
CA PRO A 112 -5.46 -7.18 11.47
C PRO A 112 -4.67 -5.88 11.41
N LEU A 113 -3.65 -5.86 10.56
CA LEU A 113 -2.96 -4.65 10.12
C LEU A 113 -3.79 -3.98 9.02
N ALA A 114 -4.06 -2.68 9.17
CA ALA A 114 -4.69 -1.86 8.14
C ALA A 114 -3.81 -0.65 7.83
N LEU A 115 -3.39 -0.51 6.57
CA LEU A 115 -2.64 0.65 6.11
C LEU A 115 -3.35 1.32 4.93
N TRP A 116 -3.05 2.60 4.76
CA TRP A 116 -3.46 3.38 3.62
C TRP A 116 -2.42 3.26 2.51
N VAL A 117 -2.87 3.09 1.27
CA VAL A 117 -2.06 3.15 0.07
C VAL A 117 -2.62 4.23 -0.86
N GLU A 118 -1.80 5.22 -1.18
CA GLU A 118 -2.20 6.34 -2.04
C GLU A 118 -2.28 5.89 -3.51
N LYS A 119 -3.40 6.14 -4.20
CA LYS A 119 -3.53 5.67 -5.59
C LYS A 119 -2.56 6.38 -6.53
N LYS A 120 -2.15 7.61 -6.22
CA LYS A 120 -1.34 8.48 -7.09
C LYS A 120 0.14 8.11 -7.18
N ASP A 121 0.75 7.63 -6.10
CA ASP A 121 2.18 7.28 -6.07
C ASP A 121 2.43 5.90 -5.43
N ARG A 122 1.41 5.29 -4.83
CA ARG A 122 1.48 4.03 -4.09
C ARG A 122 2.32 4.11 -2.82
N SER A 123 2.55 5.32 -2.31
CA SER A 123 3.08 5.49 -0.96
C SER A 123 2.12 4.86 0.05
N ILE A 124 2.70 4.32 1.12
CA ILE A 124 2.00 3.64 2.20
C ILE A 124 2.10 4.54 3.43
N THR A 125 0.98 4.71 4.13
CA THR A 125 0.94 5.44 5.39
C THR A 125 0.06 4.71 6.38
N PHE A 126 0.16 5.10 7.65
CA PHE A 126 -0.90 4.81 8.61
C PHE A 126 -2.24 5.41 8.14
N LEU A 127 -3.33 4.92 8.74
CA LEU A 127 -4.67 5.39 8.39
C LEU A 127 -4.81 6.89 8.70
N PRO A 128 -5.42 7.68 7.79
CA PRO A 128 -5.75 9.06 8.08
C PRO A 128 -6.68 9.16 9.31
N PRO A 129 -6.44 10.09 10.25
CA PRO A 129 -7.28 10.24 11.45
C PRO A 129 -8.75 10.56 11.14
N THR A 130 -9.02 11.15 9.98
CA THR A 130 -10.36 11.51 9.51
C THR A 130 -11.15 10.32 8.97
N LEU A 131 -10.53 9.15 8.88
CA LEU A 131 -11.14 7.99 8.26
C LEU A 131 -12.02 7.23 9.24
N ASN A 132 -13.34 7.35 9.08
CA ASN A 132 -14.31 6.57 9.85
C ASN A 132 -14.59 5.22 9.19
N ILE A 133 -13.71 4.25 9.41
CA ILE A 133 -13.90 2.86 8.96
C ILE A 133 -13.89 1.90 10.14
N ARG A 134 -14.81 0.94 10.13
CA ARG A 134 -14.82 -0.17 11.08
C ARG A 134 -13.98 -1.31 10.51
N ILE A 135 -12.87 -1.62 11.18
CA ILE A 135 -12.04 -2.79 10.86
C ILE A 135 -12.50 -3.90 11.79
N GLU A 136 -13.13 -4.92 11.23
CA GLU A 136 -13.53 -6.10 12.00
C GLU A 136 -12.35 -7.10 12.07
N PRO A 137 -12.17 -7.80 13.20
CA PRO A 137 -11.12 -8.79 13.36
C PRO A 137 -11.16 -9.94 12.34
#